data_AF-A0A534V540-F1
#
_entry.id   AF-A0A534V540-F1
#
_cell.length_a   1.000
_cell.length_b   1.000
_cell.length_c   1.000
_cell.angle_alpha   90.00
_cell.angle_beta   90.00
_cell.angle_gamma   90.00
#
_symmetry.space_group_name_H-M   'P 1'
#
loop_
_entity.id
_entity.type
_entity.pdbx_description
1 polymer ?
#
loop_
_entity_poly.entity_id
_entity_poly.type
_entity_poly.pdbx_seq_one_letter_code
_entity_poly.pdbx_strand_id
1 'polypeptide(L)'
;MGCGDVEAYAAHGRRGHPAGCAVPAVLGRRDGASPRVSPQRGAMSRATVVLIIVASVIVIAGAAGAGLWHVSASPRFCNSCHIMRPYVDAWKVSKHSVVPCVQCHYPPGLRDTLRVKFQAITQVAKWATGTYSSKPFAEVEDASCLRSGCHATSDLEKAGVRTFSRGVRFDHRQHLVVAKTMWQLRCTSCHAQVVVDKHFEIEQSTCFTCHFKGTKGARELVPVAGCTSCHLTPKGDIRVGSVRFNHEDLVRRDVACQSCHLNVVEGQGEAPRERCLTCHNQPEKLERYADLALLHAVHVTEKTIDCTRCHTEIKHRLPPPIGAPTASGPSRALTAIAAFRVVSGR
;
A
#
# COMPACT_ATOMS: atom_id res chain seq x y z
N MET A 1 0.57 -43.71 -18.75
CA MET A 1 0.05 -44.99 -19.27
C MET A 1 -1.30 -44.68 -19.91
N GLY A 2 -1.58 -44.87 -21.20
CA GLY A 2 -0.86 -45.59 -22.23
C GLY A 2 -1.03 -44.95 -23.63
N CYS A 3 -0.11 -45.35 -24.50
CA CYS A 3 -0.09 -45.15 -25.94
C CYS A 3 -0.81 -46.31 -26.65
N GLY A 4 -1.19 -46.06 -27.91
CA GLY A 4 -1.25 -47.04 -28.99
C GLY A 4 -2.47 -47.95 -29.01
N ASP A 5 -2.95 -48.45 -30.15
CA ASP A 5 -2.41 -48.33 -31.50
C ASP A 5 -3.43 -48.93 -32.49
N VAL A 6 -3.34 -48.45 -33.73
CA VAL A 6 -3.69 -49.05 -35.04
C VAL A 6 -4.47 -50.37 -35.12
N GLU A 7 -5.43 -50.41 -36.05
CA GLU A 7 -5.52 -51.53 -37.00
C GLU A 7 -6.16 -51.10 -38.33
N ALA A 8 -5.42 -51.31 -39.41
CA ALA A 8 -5.88 -51.25 -40.78
C ALA A 8 -5.94 -52.69 -41.32
N TYR A 9 -7.02 -53.03 -42.03
CA TYR A 9 -7.05 -54.23 -42.88
C TYR A 9 -7.75 -53.94 -44.20
N ALA A 10 -7.03 -54.22 -45.28
CA ALA A 10 -7.48 -54.19 -46.67
C ALA A 10 -8.05 -55.56 -47.09
N ALA A 11 -8.93 -55.60 -48.10
CA ALA A 11 -8.96 -56.70 -49.08
C ALA A 11 -9.99 -56.52 -50.23
N HIS A 12 -9.44 -56.54 -51.44
CA HIS A 12 -9.85 -57.29 -52.65
C HIS A 12 -11.23 -57.12 -53.33
N GLY A 13 -11.17 -56.97 -54.67
CA GLY A 13 -12.18 -57.54 -55.58
C GLY A 13 -12.17 -57.00 -57.02
N ARG A 14 -11.44 -57.67 -57.92
CA ARG A 14 -11.40 -57.39 -59.39
C ARG A 14 -12.62 -57.95 -60.14
N ARG A 15 -12.86 -57.39 -61.34
CA ARG A 15 -13.31 -57.97 -62.65
C ARG A 15 -14.39 -57.04 -63.26
N GLY A 16 -14.43 -56.68 -64.54
CA GLY A 16 -13.85 -57.21 -65.76
C GLY A 16 -14.05 -56.25 -66.96
N HIS A 17 -13.31 -56.52 -68.03
CA HIS A 17 -13.44 -55.97 -69.40
C HIS A 17 -13.97 -57.11 -70.29
N PRO A 18 -14.64 -56.87 -71.44
CA PRO A 18 -13.89 -56.51 -72.65
C PRO A 18 -14.61 -55.70 -73.75
N ALA A 19 -13.76 -55.21 -74.66
CA ALA A 19 -13.91 -55.09 -76.12
C ALA A 19 -14.88 -54.05 -76.73
N GLY A 20 -14.32 -53.22 -77.62
CA GLY A 20 -15.06 -52.39 -78.55
C GLY A 20 -14.15 -51.41 -79.30
N CYS A 21 -13.39 -51.92 -80.29
CA CYS A 21 -12.63 -51.12 -81.25
C CYS A 21 -13.55 -50.38 -82.22
N ALA A 22 -13.35 -49.07 -82.42
CA ALA A 22 -13.55 -48.40 -83.71
C ALA A 22 -12.93 -46.99 -83.67
N VAL A 23 -12.01 -46.73 -84.61
CA VAL A 23 -11.44 -45.42 -84.96
C VAL A 23 -12.26 -44.87 -86.14
N PRO A 24 -12.39 -43.55 -86.27
CA PRO A 24 -11.76 -42.92 -87.43
C PRO A 24 -10.99 -41.65 -87.07
N ALA A 25 -9.84 -41.53 -87.72
CA ALA A 25 -8.98 -40.36 -87.74
C ALA A 25 -9.53 -39.31 -88.72
N VAL A 26 -9.54 -38.04 -88.32
CA VAL A 26 -9.42 -36.91 -89.27
C VAL A 26 -8.68 -35.74 -88.59
N LEU A 27 -7.43 -35.57 -89.01
CA LEU A 27 -6.72 -34.33 -89.39
C LEU A 27 -6.93 -33.05 -88.55
N GLY A 28 -5.80 -32.54 -88.02
CA GLY A 28 -5.44 -31.14 -88.27
C GLY A 28 -4.90 -30.32 -87.10
N ARG A 29 -3.63 -29.90 -87.26
CA ARG A 29 -3.09 -28.56 -86.97
C ARG A 29 -2.40 -28.30 -85.61
N ARG A 30 -1.07 -28.34 -85.69
CA ARG A 30 -0.06 -27.32 -85.31
C ARG A 30 -0.13 -26.60 -83.94
N ASP A 31 1.03 -26.70 -83.28
CA ASP A 31 1.78 -25.68 -82.55
C ASP A 31 1.37 -25.28 -81.11
N GLY A 32 2.20 -25.70 -80.15
CA GLY A 32 2.86 -24.82 -79.18
C GLY A 32 2.02 -24.14 -78.09
N ALA A 33 2.23 -24.56 -76.83
CA ALA A 33 2.72 -23.71 -75.72
C ALA A 33 2.34 -24.32 -74.36
N SER A 34 3.35 -24.51 -73.50
CA SER A 34 3.18 -24.81 -72.07
C SER A 34 2.47 -23.64 -71.38
N PRO A 35 1.46 -23.88 -70.52
CA PRO A 35 0.81 -22.80 -69.79
C PRO A 35 1.77 -22.30 -68.70
N ARG A 36 2.25 -21.06 -68.86
CA ARG A 36 2.89 -20.34 -67.76
C ARG A 36 1.83 -20.13 -66.67
N VAL A 37 2.00 -20.79 -65.54
CA VAL A 37 1.30 -20.41 -64.29
C VAL A 37 1.84 -19.04 -63.89
N SER A 38 1.09 -17.99 -64.23
CA SER A 38 1.33 -16.65 -63.70
C SER A 38 0.94 -16.66 -62.20
N PRO A 39 1.80 -16.15 -61.29
CA PRO A 39 1.41 -16.00 -59.91
C PRO A 39 0.34 -14.90 -59.88
N GLN A 40 -0.93 -15.28 -59.75
CA GLN A 40 -1.98 -14.32 -59.41
C GLN A 40 -1.64 -13.80 -58.01
N ARG A 41 -0.92 -12.68 -57.93
CA ARG A 41 -0.92 -11.82 -56.75
C ARG A 41 -2.35 -11.32 -56.63
N GLY A 42 -3.19 -12.07 -55.93
CA GLY A 42 -4.57 -11.70 -55.67
C GLY A 42 -4.58 -10.28 -55.12
N ALA A 43 -5.04 -9.32 -55.91
CA ALA A 43 -5.16 -7.94 -55.47
C ALA A 43 -6.12 -7.94 -54.29
N MET A 44 -5.61 -7.56 -53.11
CA MET A 44 -6.41 -7.53 -51.90
C MET A 44 -7.64 -6.66 -52.15
N SER A 45 -8.82 -7.18 -51.83
CA SER A 45 -10.06 -6.43 -52.02
C SER A 45 -9.97 -5.09 -51.29
N ARG A 46 -10.60 -4.04 -51.83
CA ARG A 46 -10.66 -2.73 -51.17
C ARG A 46 -11.15 -2.85 -49.72
N ALA A 47 -12.06 -3.78 -49.44
CA ALA A 47 -12.53 -4.11 -48.10
C ALA A 47 -11.42 -4.68 -47.21
N THR A 48 -10.57 -5.58 -47.72
CA THR A 48 -9.41 -6.12 -47.00
C THR A 48 -8.38 -5.03 -46.65
N VAL A 49 -8.12 -4.10 -47.58
CA VAL A 49 -7.21 -2.96 -47.32
C VAL A 49 -7.78 -2.03 -46.25
N VAL A 50 -9.08 -1.70 -46.32
CA VAL A 50 -9.76 -0.89 -45.29
C VAL A 50 -9.72 -1.58 -43.93
N LEU A 51 -9.99 -2.89 -43.85
CA LEU A 51 -9.94 -3.64 -42.60
C LEU A 51 -8.53 -3.63 -41.98
N ILE A 52 -7.48 -3.76 -42.79
CA ILE A 52 -6.09 -3.70 -42.29
C ILE A 52 -5.74 -2.31 -41.79
N ILE A 53 -6.17 -1.26 -42.48
CA ILE A 53 -5.96 0.13 -42.02
C ILE A 53 -6.67 0.35 -40.69
N VAL A 54 -7.94 -0.04 -40.58
CA VAL A 54 -8.71 0.08 -39.33
C VAL A 54 -8.07 -0.71 -38.20
N ALA A 55 -7.67 -1.96 -38.45
CA ALA A 55 -6.98 -2.79 -37.45
C ALA A 55 -5.64 -2.16 -37.02
N SER A 56 -4.86 -1.63 -37.97
CA SER A 56 -3.59 -0.96 -37.69
C SER A 56 -3.80 0.31 -36.87
N VAL A 57 -4.82 1.11 -37.18
CA VAL A 57 -5.19 2.30 -36.40
C VAL A 57 -5.60 1.92 -34.98
N ILE A 58 -6.40 0.86 -34.81
CA ILE A 58 -6.81 0.37 -33.48
C ILE A 58 -5.60 -0.09 -32.68
N VAL A 59 -4.67 -0.82 -33.30
CA VAL A 59 -3.44 -1.29 -32.64
C VAL A 59 -2.55 -0.12 -32.24
N ILE A 60 -2.34 0.84 -33.13
CA ILE A 60 -1.53 2.04 -32.85
C ILE A 60 -2.17 2.88 -31.75
N ALA A 61 -3.49 3.11 -31.82
CA ALA A 61 -4.22 3.84 -30.79
C ALA A 61 -4.18 3.12 -29.44
N GLY A 62 -4.31 1.78 -29.43
CA GLY A 62 -4.17 0.96 -28.24
C GLY A 62 -2.77 1.06 -27.62
N ALA A 63 -1.71 0.95 -28.44
CA ALA A 63 -0.33 1.08 -27.99
C ALA A 63 -0.02 2.49 -27.45
N ALA A 64 -0.47 3.53 -28.15
CA ALA A 64 -0.34 4.92 -27.71
C ALA A 64 -1.10 5.17 -26.39
N GLY A 65 -2.32 4.64 -26.27
CA GLY A 65 -3.13 4.72 -25.05
C GLY A 65 -2.46 4.03 -23.86
N ALA A 66 -1.90 2.84 -24.06
CA ALA A 66 -1.14 2.13 -23.05
C ALA A 66 0.13 2.89 -22.63
N GLY A 67 0.87 3.45 -23.60
CA GLY A 67 2.02 4.29 -23.33
C GLY A 67 1.68 5.51 -22.48
N LEU A 68 0.62 6.25 -22.86
CA LEU A 68 0.15 7.41 -22.11
C LEU A 68 -0.31 7.02 -20.70
N TRP A 69 -0.96 5.86 -20.55
CA TRP A 69 -1.32 5.31 -19.25
C TRP A 69 -0.10 5.14 -18.34
N HIS A 70 0.92 4.42 -18.81
CA HIS A 70 2.13 4.16 -18.01
C HIS A 70 2.89 5.44 -17.66
N VAL A 71 2.97 6.40 -18.57
CA VAL A 71 3.60 7.70 -18.29
C VAL A 71 2.82 8.45 -17.22
N SER A 72 1.50 8.58 -17.38
CA SER A 72 0.63 9.30 -16.42
C SER A 72 0.57 8.65 -15.03
N ALA A 73 0.92 7.37 -14.95
CA ALA A 73 0.96 6.58 -13.71
C ALA A 73 2.35 6.57 -13.03
N SER A 74 3.35 7.19 -13.65
CA SER A 74 4.73 7.14 -13.16
C SER A 74 4.99 8.16 -12.04
N PRO A 75 5.84 7.84 -11.05
CA PRO A 75 6.29 8.82 -10.05
C PRO A 75 6.93 10.08 -10.67
N ARG A 76 7.58 9.93 -11.84
CA ARG A 76 8.18 11.04 -12.59
C ARG A 76 7.14 12.05 -13.07
N PHE A 77 6.00 11.56 -13.59
CA PHE A 77 4.88 12.40 -13.98
C PHE A 77 4.24 13.06 -12.74
N CYS A 78 4.04 12.32 -11.65
CA CYS A 78 3.55 12.94 -10.41
C CYS A 78 4.47 14.06 -9.92
N ASN A 79 5.79 13.87 -10.02
CA ASN A 79 6.79 14.86 -9.63
C ASN A 79 6.83 16.12 -10.51
N SER A 80 6.21 16.12 -11.70
CA SER A 80 6.13 17.33 -12.52
C SER A 80 5.18 18.38 -11.92
N CYS A 81 4.25 17.96 -11.06
CA CYS A 81 3.43 18.87 -10.27
C CYS A 81 4.22 19.33 -9.03
N HIS A 82 4.41 20.64 -8.84
CA HIS A 82 5.20 21.16 -7.71
C HIS A 82 4.64 20.74 -6.33
N ILE A 83 3.32 20.58 -6.21
CA ILE A 83 2.64 20.18 -4.96
C ILE A 83 2.98 18.74 -4.56
N MET A 84 3.36 17.89 -5.51
CA MET A 84 3.67 16.49 -5.28
C MET A 84 5.13 16.25 -4.90
N ARG A 85 6.04 17.20 -5.12
CA ARG A 85 7.47 17.06 -4.82
C ARG A 85 7.76 16.56 -3.39
N PRO A 86 7.24 17.18 -2.32
CA PRO A 86 7.51 16.69 -0.96
C PRO A 86 7.01 15.26 -0.73
N TYR A 87 5.87 14.88 -1.34
CA TYR A 87 5.33 13.53 -1.26
C TYR A 87 6.19 12.51 -2.02
N VAL A 88 6.71 12.89 -3.18
CA VAL A 88 7.63 12.06 -3.96
C VAL A 88 8.95 11.88 -3.21
N ASP A 89 9.47 12.92 -2.56
CA ASP A 89 10.70 12.83 -1.78
C ASP A 89 10.52 11.96 -0.52
N ALA A 90 9.39 12.12 0.19
CA ALA A 90 9.01 11.26 1.30
C ALA A 90 8.78 9.79 0.87
N TRP A 91 8.21 9.55 -0.32
CA TRP A 91 8.03 8.22 -0.89
C TRP A 91 9.35 7.53 -1.20
N LYS A 92 10.35 8.25 -1.75
CA LYS A 92 11.67 7.69 -2.10
C LYS A 92 12.39 7.05 -0.90
N VAL A 93 12.21 7.61 0.30
CA VAL A 93 12.83 7.13 1.54
C VAL A 93 11.96 6.13 2.31
N SER A 94 10.72 5.91 1.86
CA SER A 94 9.81 4.95 2.47
C SER A 94 10.19 3.50 2.18
N LYS A 95 9.60 2.56 2.92
CA LYS A 95 9.73 1.13 2.64
C LYS A 95 9.03 0.69 1.34
N HIS A 96 8.17 1.54 0.78
CA HIS A 96 7.39 1.27 -0.43
C HIS A 96 7.91 2.05 -1.66
N SER A 97 9.15 2.56 -1.62
CA SER A 97 9.76 3.32 -2.72
C SER A 97 9.96 2.52 -4.02
N VAL A 98 9.81 1.19 -3.98
CA VAL A 98 9.84 0.31 -5.15
C VAL A 98 8.46 0.14 -5.80
N VAL A 99 7.39 0.60 -5.15
CA VAL A 99 6.00 0.52 -5.62
C VAL A 99 5.58 1.88 -6.18
N PRO A 100 5.11 1.97 -7.44
CA PRO A 100 4.67 3.25 -8.00
C PRO A 100 3.42 3.77 -7.29
N CYS A 101 3.28 5.09 -7.18
CA CYS A 101 2.23 5.76 -6.41
C CYS A 101 0.81 5.23 -6.74
N VAL A 102 0.53 4.99 -8.02
CA VAL A 102 -0.79 4.53 -8.46
C VAL A 102 -1.16 3.14 -7.97
N GLN A 103 -0.20 2.27 -7.65
CA GLN A 103 -0.53 0.93 -7.13
C GLN A 103 -1.16 1.01 -5.73
N CYS A 104 -0.89 2.07 -4.97
CA CYS A 104 -1.57 2.31 -3.70
C CYS A 104 -2.83 3.17 -3.89
N HIS A 105 -2.73 4.24 -4.68
CA HIS A 105 -3.80 5.24 -4.80
C HIS A 105 -4.91 4.87 -5.80
N TYR A 106 -4.72 3.89 -6.69
CA TYR A 106 -5.72 3.46 -7.67
C TYR A 106 -6.17 2.05 -7.28
N PRO A 107 -7.33 1.87 -6.62
CA PRO A 107 -7.80 0.57 -6.16
C PRO A 107 -7.94 -0.43 -7.32
N PRO A 108 -7.72 -1.74 -7.06
CA PRO A 108 -7.86 -2.74 -8.10
C PRO A 108 -9.31 -2.81 -8.58
N GLY A 109 -9.49 -2.96 -9.89
CA GLY A 109 -10.82 -2.99 -10.52
C GLY A 109 -10.99 -1.87 -11.54
N LEU A 110 -11.52 -2.22 -12.71
CA LEU A 110 -11.59 -1.30 -13.86
C LEU A 110 -12.41 -0.05 -13.56
N ARG A 111 -13.57 -0.20 -12.90
CA ARG A 111 -14.48 0.92 -12.61
C ARG A 111 -13.85 1.94 -11.67
N ASP A 112 -13.26 1.48 -10.57
CA ASP A 112 -12.68 2.36 -9.55
C ASP A 112 -11.38 3.01 -10.04
N THR A 113 -10.56 2.26 -10.78
CA THR A 113 -9.37 2.82 -11.46
C THR A 113 -9.78 3.93 -12.44
N LEU A 114 -10.82 3.72 -13.25
CA LEU A 114 -11.31 4.74 -14.18
C LEU A 114 -11.84 5.96 -13.43
N ARG A 115 -12.62 5.78 -12.34
CA ARG A 115 -13.12 6.87 -11.51
C ARG A 115 -11.98 7.74 -10.98
N VAL A 116 -10.95 7.14 -10.37
CA VAL A 116 -9.80 7.90 -9.84
C VAL A 116 -9.03 8.59 -10.96
N LYS A 117 -8.94 7.98 -12.15
CA LYS A 117 -8.30 8.63 -13.31
C LYS A 117 -9.10 9.83 -13.83
N PHE A 118 -10.43 9.77 -13.85
CA PHE A 118 -11.27 10.94 -14.13
C PHE A 118 -11.08 12.03 -13.06
N GLN A 119 -11.00 11.66 -11.78
CA GLN A 119 -10.68 12.61 -10.71
C GLN A 119 -9.29 13.24 -10.91
N ALA A 120 -8.29 12.48 -11.36
CA ALA A 120 -6.95 13.00 -11.65
C ALA A 120 -6.97 14.09 -12.74
N ILE A 121 -7.85 13.97 -13.76
CA ILE A 121 -8.05 15.03 -14.77
C ILE A 121 -8.53 16.33 -14.11
N THR A 122 -9.43 16.24 -13.14
CA THR A 122 -9.89 17.44 -12.39
C THR A 122 -8.76 18.08 -11.59
N GLN A 123 -7.81 17.29 -11.09
CA GLN A 123 -6.64 17.84 -10.37
C GLN A 123 -5.68 18.54 -11.33
N VAL A 124 -5.49 18.01 -12.54
CA VAL A 124 -4.72 18.69 -13.61
C VAL A 124 -5.39 20.01 -13.98
N ALA A 125 -6.72 20.03 -14.13
CA ALA A 125 -7.47 21.26 -14.38
C ALA A 125 -7.27 22.28 -13.25
N LYS A 126 -7.45 21.86 -11.98
CA LYS A 126 -7.21 22.73 -10.80
C LYS A 126 -5.78 23.26 -10.73
N TRP A 127 -4.80 22.45 -11.10
CA TRP A 127 -3.41 22.87 -11.19
C TRP A 127 -3.22 23.93 -12.27
N ALA A 128 -3.79 23.71 -13.47
CA ALA A 128 -3.70 24.65 -14.58
C ALA A 128 -4.41 25.98 -14.31
N THR A 129 -5.53 25.96 -13.58
CA THR A 129 -6.30 27.15 -13.20
C THR A 129 -5.82 27.80 -11.90
N GLY A 130 -4.87 27.19 -11.19
CA GLY A 130 -4.40 27.67 -9.89
C GLY A 130 -5.41 27.51 -8.74
N THR A 131 -6.50 26.75 -8.92
CA THR A 131 -7.58 26.58 -7.94
C THR A 131 -7.42 25.32 -7.08
N TYR A 132 -6.20 24.89 -6.81
CA TYR A 132 -5.89 23.71 -6.01
C TYR A 132 -5.70 24.06 -4.52
N SER A 133 -5.96 23.10 -3.64
CA SER A 133 -5.68 23.23 -2.20
C SER A 133 -4.22 22.92 -1.91
N SER A 134 -3.62 23.59 -0.93
CA SER A 134 -2.26 23.29 -0.44
C SER A 134 -2.16 22.00 0.36
N LYS A 135 -3.30 21.37 0.68
CA LYS A 135 -3.38 20.10 1.43
C LYS A 135 -4.08 19.04 0.58
N PRO A 136 -3.39 18.40 -0.37
CA PRO A 136 -3.97 17.30 -1.13
C PRO A 136 -4.29 16.14 -0.18
N PHE A 137 -5.45 15.55 -0.36
CA PHE A 137 -5.90 14.38 0.38
C PHE A 137 -6.17 13.25 -0.62
N ALA A 138 -5.69 12.06 -0.30
CA ALA A 138 -5.89 10.88 -1.13
C ALA A 138 -6.29 9.71 -0.24
N GLU A 139 -7.41 9.08 -0.58
CA GLU A 139 -7.90 7.88 0.07
C GLU A 139 -7.15 6.68 -0.52
N VAL A 140 -6.71 5.76 0.34
CA VAL A 140 -6.08 4.49 -0.05
C VAL A 140 -6.90 3.36 0.53
N GLU A 141 -7.40 2.49 -0.34
CA GLU A 141 -8.23 1.38 0.09
C GLU A 141 -7.41 0.16 0.49
N ASP A 142 -7.88 -0.61 1.48
CA ASP A 142 -7.28 -1.91 1.85
C ASP A 142 -7.12 -2.84 0.65
N ALA A 143 -8.02 -2.79 -0.34
CA ALA A 143 -7.91 -3.55 -1.58
C ALA A 143 -6.63 -3.22 -2.36
N SER A 144 -6.12 -1.99 -2.26
CA SER A 144 -4.82 -1.64 -2.83
C SER A 144 -3.67 -2.32 -2.12
N CYS A 145 -3.73 -2.44 -0.79
CA CYS A 145 -2.71 -3.13 0.00
C CYS A 145 -2.77 -4.65 -0.18
N LEU A 146 -3.99 -5.19 -0.30
CA LEU A 146 -4.28 -6.63 -0.39
C LEU A 146 -4.33 -7.17 -1.82
N ARG A 147 -3.93 -6.37 -2.82
CA ARG A 147 -3.87 -6.81 -4.21
C ARG A 147 -2.82 -7.90 -4.41
N SER A 148 -3.02 -8.68 -5.46
CA SER A 148 -2.05 -9.70 -5.88
C SER A 148 -0.64 -9.11 -6.03
N GLY A 149 0.34 -9.76 -5.41
CA GLY A 149 1.74 -9.33 -5.41
C GLY A 149 2.12 -8.33 -4.31
N CYS A 150 1.18 -7.93 -3.44
CA CYS A 150 1.44 -7.07 -2.29
C CYS A 150 1.29 -7.85 -0.96
N HIS A 151 0.26 -7.58 -0.16
CA HIS A 151 0.05 -8.26 1.13
C HIS A 151 -1.07 -9.30 1.07
N ALA A 152 -0.86 -10.46 1.71
CA ALA A 152 -1.93 -11.40 2.02
C ALA A 152 -2.26 -11.33 3.51
N THR A 153 -3.55 -11.21 3.85
CA THR A 153 -4.00 -11.13 5.26
C THR A 153 -3.55 -12.35 6.07
N SER A 154 -3.58 -13.54 5.46
CA SER A 154 -3.10 -14.78 6.09
C SER A 154 -1.65 -14.69 6.55
N ASP A 155 -0.80 -14.01 5.78
CA ASP A 155 0.63 -13.95 6.04
C ASP A 155 0.93 -12.92 7.12
N LEU A 156 0.17 -11.82 7.13
CA LEU A 156 0.22 -10.81 8.20
C LEU A 156 -0.24 -11.40 9.54
N GLU A 157 -1.27 -12.25 9.54
CA GLU A 157 -1.74 -12.92 10.75
C GLU A 157 -0.76 -14.00 11.23
N LYS A 158 -0.21 -14.82 10.32
CA LYS A 158 0.78 -15.87 10.65
C LYS A 158 2.13 -15.31 11.07
N ALA A 159 2.46 -14.09 10.63
CA ALA A 159 3.67 -13.41 11.05
C ALA A 159 3.78 -13.35 12.59
N GLY A 160 2.66 -13.30 13.31
CA GLY A 160 2.62 -13.20 14.76
C GLY A 160 3.25 -11.90 15.25
N VAL A 161 3.84 -11.94 16.44
CA VAL A 161 4.39 -10.73 17.07
C VAL A 161 5.64 -10.24 16.35
N ARG A 162 5.61 -8.98 15.95
CA ARG A 162 6.73 -8.22 15.39
C ARG A 162 7.20 -7.18 16.39
N THR A 163 8.48 -6.84 16.31
CA THR A 163 9.05 -5.76 17.11
C THR A 163 9.22 -4.53 16.22
N PHE A 164 8.63 -3.41 16.62
CA PHE A 164 8.82 -2.10 16.01
C PHE A 164 9.59 -1.19 16.97
N SER A 165 10.11 -0.08 16.41
CA SER A 165 10.85 1.01 17.08
C SER A 165 11.00 0.91 18.60
N ARG A 166 12.24 0.83 19.09
CA ARG A 166 12.57 0.77 20.54
C ARG A 166 12.03 -0.46 21.29
N GLY A 167 11.83 -1.58 20.59
CA GLY A 167 11.50 -2.86 21.23
C GLY A 167 10.02 -3.07 21.52
N VAL A 168 9.13 -2.28 20.89
CA VAL A 168 7.69 -2.40 21.08
C VAL A 168 7.16 -3.59 20.28
N ARG A 169 6.38 -4.45 20.92
CA ARG A 169 5.72 -5.61 20.34
C ARG A 169 4.41 -5.20 19.67
N PHE A 170 4.14 -5.78 18.50
CA PHE A 170 2.93 -5.54 17.73
C PHE A 170 2.47 -6.83 17.05
N ASP A 171 1.16 -7.07 17.04
CA ASP A 171 0.56 -8.24 16.39
C ASP A 171 -0.61 -7.80 15.50
N HIS A 172 -0.49 -8.07 14.19
CA HIS A 172 -1.53 -7.73 13.22
C HIS A 172 -2.82 -8.50 13.48
N ARG A 173 -2.78 -9.74 13.98
CA ARG A 173 -3.99 -10.54 14.23
C ARG A 173 -4.87 -9.87 15.28
N GLN A 174 -4.28 -9.33 16.34
CA GLN A 174 -5.01 -8.61 17.39
C GLN A 174 -5.70 -7.35 16.84
N HIS A 175 -5.09 -6.67 15.87
CA HIS A 175 -5.63 -5.41 15.34
C HIS A 175 -6.58 -5.61 14.15
N LEU A 176 -6.34 -6.62 13.31
CA LEU A 176 -7.12 -6.86 12.08
C LEU A 176 -8.30 -7.82 12.30
N VAL A 177 -8.27 -8.66 13.33
CA VAL A 177 -9.36 -9.60 13.64
C VAL A 177 -10.16 -9.11 14.84
N VAL A 178 -9.51 -8.84 15.97
CA VAL A 178 -10.20 -8.51 17.22
C VAL A 178 -10.64 -7.05 17.23
N ALA A 179 -9.72 -6.11 16.99
CA ALA A 179 -10.04 -4.68 17.01
C ALA A 179 -10.89 -4.22 15.82
N LYS A 180 -10.79 -4.90 14.66
CA LYS A 180 -11.61 -4.60 13.47
C LYS A 180 -13.11 -4.77 13.73
N THR A 181 -13.51 -5.71 14.57
CA THR A 181 -14.93 -5.91 14.88
C THR A 181 -15.54 -4.73 15.62
N MET A 182 -14.77 -4.03 16.46
CA MET A 182 -15.26 -2.87 17.23
C MET A 182 -14.97 -1.51 16.57
N TRP A 183 -13.83 -1.37 15.88
CA TRP A 183 -13.32 -0.08 15.40
C TRP A 183 -13.09 -0.04 13.88
N GLN A 184 -13.39 -1.14 13.17
CA GLN A 184 -13.31 -1.26 11.70
C GLN A 184 -11.99 -0.73 11.11
N LEU A 185 -10.88 -1.04 11.80
CA LEU A 185 -9.55 -0.59 11.42
C LEU A 185 -9.20 -1.01 9.98
N ARG A 186 -8.51 -0.10 9.30
CA ARG A 186 -7.98 -0.24 7.94
C ARG A 186 -6.48 -0.31 7.96
N CYS A 187 -5.87 -0.72 6.86
CA CYS A 187 -4.41 -0.69 6.71
C CYS A 187 -3.87 0.73 6.98
N THR A 188 -4.58 1.72 6.45
CA THR A 188 -4.28 3.16 6.56
C THR A 188 -4.63 3.78 7.91
N SER A 189 -5.28 3.05 8.82
CA SER A 189 -5.44 3.53 10.21
C SER A 189 -4.10 3.62 10.93
N CYS A 190 -3.13 2.77 10.55
CA CYS A 190 -1.77 2.77 11.09
C CYS A 190 -0.73 3.17 10.03
N HIS A 191 -0.87 2.68 8.79
CA HIS A 191 0.03 3.01 7.68
C HIS A 191 -0.45 4.26 6.96
N ALA A 192 -0.22 5.42 7.57
CA ALA A 192 -0.67 6.71 7.07
C ALA A 192 0.49 7.66 6.79
N GLN A 193 0.18 8.80 6.19
CA GLN A 193 1.10 9.93 6.13
C GLN A 193 0.71 10.94 7.22
N VAL A 194 1.25 10.76 8.42
CA VAL A 194 0.98 11.65 9.56
C VAL A 194 1.91 12.86 9.57
N VAL A 195 3.11 12.73 9.01
CA VAL A 195 4.12 13.79 8.92
C VAL A 195 4.51 14.07 7.47
N VAL A 196 4.99 15.29 7.20
CA VAL A 196 5.21 15.78 5.82
C VAL A 196 6.35 15.02 5.12
N ASP A 197 7.37 14.63 5.87
CA ASP A 197 8.63 14.05 5.39
C ASP A 197 8.61 12.51 5.28
N LYS A 198 7.58 11.85 5.82
CA LYS A 198 7.44 10.39 5.77
C LYS A 198 6.16 10.01 5.06
N HIS A 199 6.29 9.26 3.98
CA HIS A 199 5.13 8.76 3.24
C HIS A 199 4.87 7.32 3.62
N PHE A 200 3.67 7.06 4.16
CA PHE A 200 3.18 5.72 4.47
C PHE A 200 4.04 5.00 5.52
N GLU A 201 4.09 5.56 6.73
CA GLU A 201 4.81 5.01 7.89
C GLU A 201 3.88 4.95 9.10
N ILE A 202 4.21 4.08 10.06
CA ILE A 202 3.48 3.99 11.33
C ILE A 202 4.03 5.04 12.29
N GLU A 203 3.17 5.98 12.69
CA GLU A 203 3.49 6.94 13.76
C GLU A 203 3.11 6.37 15.13
N GLN A 204 3.98 6.52 16.13
CA GLN A 204 3.77 5.95 17.47
C GLN A 204 2.57 6.59 18.19
N SER A 205 2.27 7.85 17.86
CA SER A 205 1.12 8.56 18.41
C SER A 205 -0.21 7.86 18.15
N THR A 206 -0.35 7.14 17.03
CA THR A 206 -1.53 6.32 16.72
C THR A 206 -1.76 5.23 17.76
N CYS A 207 -0.68 4.54 18.17
CA CYS A 207 -0.75 3.54 19.23
C CYS A 207 -1.23 4.18 20.54
N PHE A 208 -0.69 5.35 20.87
CA PHE A 208 -0.99 6.06 22.11
C PHE A 208 -2.44 6.55 22.15
N THR A 209 -2.95 7.11 21.06
CA THR A 209 -4.35 7.56 20.95
C THR A 209 -5.34 6.43 21.25
N CYS A 210 -5.10 5.22 20.74
CA CYS A 210 -6.01 4.10 20.98
C CYS A 210 -5.82 3.47 22.37
N HIS A 211 -4.57 3.22 22.77
CA HIS A 211 -4.29 2.44 23.99
C HIS A 211 -4.24 3.25 25.28
N PHE A 212 -4.18 4.59 25.21
CA PHE A 212 -4.13 5.46 26.40
C PHE A 212 -5.30 6.45 26.54
N LYS A 213 -6.10 6.70 25.48
CA LYS A 213 -7.24 7.61 25.60
C LYS A 213 -8.24 7.06 26.63
N GLY A 214 -8.53 7.87 27.65
CA GLY A 214 -9.45 7.49 28.72
C GLY A 214 -8.91 6.46 29.71
N THR A 215 -7.62 6.08 29.63
CA THR A 215 -7.03 5.08 30.53
C THR A 215 -6.26 5.71 31.71
N LYS A 216 -6.10 7.04 31.72
CA LYS A 216 -5.39 7.78 32.76
C LYS A 216 -6.40 8.43 33.71
N GLY A 217 -6.55 7.86 34.90
CA GLY A 217 -7.31 8.43 36.00
C GLY A 217 -6.47 9.38 36.86
N ALA A 218 -7.06 9.89 37.95
CA ALA A 218 -6.38 10.81 38.87
C ALA A 218 -5.21 10.16 39.63
N ARG A 219 -5.22 8.83 39.81
CA ARG A 219 -4.25 8.09 40.63
C ARG A 219 -3.65 6.87 39.95
N GLU A 220 -4.17 6.50 38.78
CA GLU A 220 -3.80 5.24 38.12
C GLU A 220 -3.82 5.37 36.60
N LEU A 221 -2.90 4.65 35.96
CA LEU A 221 -2.84 4.47 34.52
C LEU A 221 -3.05 2.98 34.23
N VAL A 222 -4.14 2.64 33.56
CA VAL A 222 -4.48 1.25 33.20
C VAL A 222 -4.62 1.12 31.69
N PRO A 223 -3.52 0.97 30.93
CA PRO A 223 -3.56 0.89 29.48
C PRO A 223 -4.42 -0.29 29.01
N VAL A 224 -5.07 -0.15 27.84
CA VAL A 224 -6.04 -1.14 27.30
C VAL A 224 -5.52 -2.59 27.29
N ALA A 225 -4.21 -2.80 27.13
CA ALA A 225 -3.58 -4.12 27.11
C ALA A 225 -2.44 -4.28 28.15
N GLY A 226 -2.34 -3.36 29.11
CA GLY A 226 -1.23 -3.31 30.07
C GLY A 226 0.12 -2.97 29.43
N CYS A 227 1.13 -2.70 30.27
CA CYS A 227 2.45 -2.23 29.82
C CYS A 227 3.22 -3.30 29.02
N THR A 228 3.07 -4.57 29.39
CA THR A 228 3.85 -5.70 28.86
C THR A 228 3.35 -6.26 27.53
N SER A 229 2.17 -5.81 27.08
CA SER A 229 1.68 -6.09 25.73
C SER A 229 2.57 -5.45 24.67
N CYS A 230 3.04 -4.24 24.96
CA CYS A 230 3.89 -3.44 24.09
C CYS A 230 5.38 -3.60 24.45
N HIS A 231 5.78 -3.53 25.72
CA HIS A 231 7.19 -3.56 26.09
C HIS A 231 7.60 -4.88 26.76
N LEU A 232 8.79 -5.38 26.42
CA LEU A 232 9.44 -6.41 27.22
C LEU A 232 10.08 -5.78 28.45
N THR A 233 9.98 -6.46 29.58
CA THR A 233 10.72 -6.10 30.78
C THR A 233 12.22 -6.28 30.52
N PRO A 234 13.07 -5.33 30.92
CA PRO A 234 14.51 -5.51 30.85
C PRO A 234 14.94 -6.77 31.62
N LYS A 235 15.91 -7.50 31.06
CA LYS A 235 16.43 -8.73 31.68
C LYS A 235 17.64 -8.42 32.55
N GLY A 236 17.77 -9.17 33.64
CA GLY A 236 18.90 -9.08 34.55
C GLY A 236 18.86 -7.86 35.48
N ASP A 237 19.94 -7.70 36.23
CA ASP A 237 20.05 -6.66 37.24
C ASP A 237 20.40 -5.31 36.61
N ILE A 238 19.56 -4.32 36.88
CA ILE A 238 19.79 -2.92 36.52
C ILE A 238 20.20 -2.16 37.76
N ARG A 239 21.25 -1.36 37.64
CA ARG A 239 21.76 -0.54 38.73
C ARG A 239 21.32 0.91 38.54
N VAL A 240 20.60 1.45 39.52
CA VAL A 240 20.24 2.87 39.58
C VAL A 240 20.83 3.43 40.87
N GLY A 241 21.94 4.16 40.74
CA GLY A 241 22.75 4.59 41.89
C GLY A 241 23.38 3.41 42.64
N SER A 242 23.10 3.33 43.95
CA SER A 242 23.58 2.24 44.81
C SER A 242 22.68 1.01 44.79
N VAL A 243 21.46 1.11 44.24
CA VAL A 243 20.45 0.05 44.33
C VAL A 243 20.45 -0.79 43.04
N ARG A 244 20.35 -2.11 43.21
CA ARG A 244 20.16 -3.07 42.13
C ARG A 244 18.70 -3.49 42.09
N PHE A 245 18.12 -3.51 40.90
CA PHE A 245 16.74 -3.92 40.66
C PHE A 245 16.70 -4.94 39.53
N ASN A 246 15.91 -5.99 39.71
CA ASN A 246 15.59 -6.94 38.66
C ASN A 246 14.10 -6.80 38.32
N HIS A 247 13.77 -6.48 37.07
CA HIS A 247 12.38 -6.24 36.68
C HIS A 247 11.54 -7.52 36.70
N GLU A 248 12.14 -8.69 36.47
CA GLU A 248 11.43 -9.97 36.53
C GLU A 248 10.93 -10.24 37.95
N ASP A 249 11.70 -9.85 38.97
CA ASP A 249 11.32 -9.99 40.38
C ASP A 249 10.19 -9.04 40.76
N LEU A 250 10.22 -7.80 40.26
CA LEU A 250 9.20 -6.79 40.53
C LEU A 250 7.86 -7.16 39.86
N VAL A 251 7.90 -7.60 38.61
CA VAL A 251 6.71 -8.06 37.88
C VAL A 251 6.12 -9.32 38.52
N ARG A 252 6.97 -10.27 38.95
CA ARG A 252 6.52 -11.48 39.66
C ARG A 252 5.83 -11.17 40.99
N ARG A 253 6.18 -10.05 41.62
CA ARG A 253 5.55 -9.57 42.87
C ARG A 253 4.39 -8.61 42.63
N ASP A 254 3.94 -8.46 41.38
CA ASP A 254 2.86 -7.56 40.98
C ASP A 254 3.08 -6.09 41.37
N VAL A 255 4.35 -5.66 41.36
CA VAL A 255 4.69 -4.26 41.61
C VAL A 255 4.30 -3.44 40.39
N ALA A 256 3.39 -2.49 40.61
CA ALA A 256 2.94 -1.52 39.62
C ALA A 256 4.12 -0.81 38.92
N CYS A 257 4.13 -0.81 37.58
CA CYS A 257 5.17 -0.16 36.79
C CYS A 257 5.28 1.34 37.12
N GLN A 258 4.14 1.98 37.35
CA GLN A 258 4.00 3.38 37.72
C GLN A 258 4.58 3.72 39.10
N SER A 259 4.90 2.75 39.95
CA SER A 259 5.60 3.01 41.22
C SER A 259 7.00 3.56 41.00
N CYS A 260 7.61 3.30 39.84
CA CYS A 260 8.91 3.83 39.45
C CYS A 260 8.86 4.66 38.16
N HIS A 261 8.07 4.23 37.18
CA HIS A 261 7.92 4.91 35.89
C HIS A 261 6.79 5.93 35.93
N LEU A 262 7.05 7.03 36.64
CA LEU A 262 6.10 8.13 36.82
C LEU A 262 5.94 8.96 35.55
N ASN A 263 4.74 9.50 35.32
CA ASN A 263 4.46 10.45 34.23
C ASN A 263 4.87 9.96 32.83
N VAL A 264 4.84 8.65 32.60
CA VAL A 264 5.19 8.06 31.30
C VAL A 264 4.21 8.43 30.17
N VAL A 265 3.01 8.90 30.52
CA VAL A 265 1.98 9.33 29.57
C VAL A 265 1.54 10.76 29.88
N GLU A 266 1.67 11.64 28.90
CA GLU A 266 1.25 13.04 28.93
C GLU A 266 0.18 13.28 27.85
N GLY A 267 -0.86 14.07 28.16
CA GLY A 267 -2.03 14.25 27.29
C GLY A 267 -3.15 13.24 27.55
N GLN A 268 -4.33 13.53 26.99
CA GLN A 268 -5.56 12.73 27.18
C GLN A 268 -6.15 12.18 25.88
N GLY A 269 -5.71 12.67 24.72
CA GLY A 269 -6.24 12.22 23.43
C GLY A 269 -7.69 12.60 23.22
N GLU A 270 -8.18 13.66 23.85
CA GLU A 270 -9.53 14.18 23.60
C GLU A 270 -9.72 14.58 22.15
N ALA A 271 -10.95 14.49 21.67
CA ALA A 271 -11.34 14.92 20.33
C ALA A 271 -12.28 16.13 20.39
N PRO A 272 -11.77 17.36 20.57
CA PRO A 272 -12.60 18.54 20.80
C PRO A 272 -13.52 18.83 19.61
N ARG A 273 -14.74 19.29 19.90
CA ARG A 273 -15.77 19.55 18.89
C ARG A 273 -15.36 20.61 17.87
N GLU A 274 -14.48 21.52 18.25
CA GLU A 274 -13.94 22.57 17.40
C GLU A 274 -13.14 22.00 16.22
N ARG A 275 -12.53 20.82 16.37
CA ARG A 275 -11.81 20.17 15.27
C ARG A 275 -12.72 19.78 14.12
N CYS A 276 -13.97 19.47 14.40
CA CYS A 276 -14.98 19.15 13.39
C CYS A 276 -15.20 20.32 12.42
N LEU A 277 -15.03 21.56 12.90
CA LEU A 277 -15.23 22.79 12.13
C LEU A 277 -14.17 23.00 11.04
N THR A 278 -13.09 22.22 11.05
CA THR A 278 -12.08 22.22 9.98
C THR A 278 -12.68 21.78 8.64
N CYS A 279 -13.74 20.97 8.67
CA CYS A 279 -14.38 20.41 7.48
C CYS A 279 -15.90 20.62 7.45
N HIS A 280 -16.57 20.58 8.61
CA HIS A 280 -18.01 20.73 8.72
C HIS A 280 -18.37 22.13 9.22
N ASN A 281 -19.06 22.91 8.40
CA ASN A 281 -19.51 24.27 8.76
C ASN A 281 -21.03 24.37 8.97
N GLN A 282 -21.72 23.23 9.05
CA GLN A 282 -23.16 23.11 9.22
C GLN A 282 -23.46 22.46 10.57
N PRO A 283 -24.30 23.06 11.44
CA PRO A 283 -24.56 22.56 12.78
C PRO A 283 -25.21 21.18 12.79
N GLU A 284 -26.02 20.85 11.77
CA GLU A 284 -26.72 19.58 11.62
C GLU A 284 -25.71 18.41 11.52
N LYS A 285 -24.54 18.66 10.93
CA LYS A 285 -23.45 17.66 10.84
C LYS A 285 -22.82 17.34 12.20
N LEU A 286 -23.06 18.16 13.22
CA LEU A 286 -22.48 18.04 14.55
C LEU A 286 -23.48 17.51 15.60
N GLU A 287 -24.73 17.22 15.21
CA GLU A 287 -25.77 16.71 16.12
C GLU A 287 -25.39 15.35 16.70
N ARG A 288 -24.80 14.49 15.87
CA ARG A 288 -24.39 13.12 16.24
C ARG A 288 -22.95 13.04 16.75
N TYR A 289 -22.40 14.13 17.28
CA TYR A 289 -21.04 14.17 17.81
C TYR A 289 -20.81 13.15 18.95
N ALA A 290 -21.84 12.82 19.73
CA ALA A 290 -21.73 11.82 20.81
C ALA A 290 -21.69 10.36 20.30
N ASP A 291 -22.01 10.12 19.01
CA ASP A 291 -22.03 8.79 18.42
C ASP A 291 -20.63 8.37 17.95
N LEU A 292 -19.84 7.84 18.88
CA LEU A 292 -18.44 7.46 18.63
C LEU A 292 -18.29 6.40 17.53
N ALA A 293 -19.23 5.45 17.45
CA ALA A 293 -19.18 4.38 16.45
C ALA A 293 -19.38 4.96 15.05
N LEU A 294 -20.39 5.84 14.88
CA LEU A 294 -20.61 6.54 13.63
C LEU A 294 -19.41 7.42 13.25
N LEU A 295 -18.86 8.18 14.20
CA LEU A 295 -17.75 9.08 13.92
C LEU A 295 -16.54 8.33 13.34
N HIS A 296 -16.14 7.21 13.95
CA HIS A 296 -15.04 6.39 13.45
C HIS A 296 -15.39 5.67 12.13
N ALA A 297 -16.62 5.19 11.96
CA ALA A 297 -17.05 4.57 10.71
C ALA A 297 -16.93 5.55 9.53
N VAL A 298 -17.51 6.74 9.64
CA VAL A 298 -17.52 7.71 8.53
C VAL A 298 -16.13 8.31 8.29
N HIS A 299 -15.42 8.71 9.35
CA HIS A 299 -14.17 9.45 9.16
C HIS A 299 -12.96 8.54 9.01
N VAL A 300 -12.81 7.51 9.86
CA VAL A 300 -11.63 6.63 9.83
C VAL A 300 -11.80 5.52 8.81
N THR A 301 -12.95 4.83 8.83
CA THR A 301 -13.16 3.66 7.97
C THR A 301 -13.45 4.10 6.53
N GLU A 302 -14.49 4.90 6.30
CA GLU A 302 -14.89 5.26 4.94
C GLU A 302 -13.93 6.29 4.32
N LYS A 303 -13.47 7.27 5.11
CA LYS A 303 -12.73 8.43 4.59
C LYS A 303 -11.25 8.47 4.90
N THR A 304 -10.69 7.51 5.66
CA THR A 304 -9.25 7.46 5.94
C THR A 304 -8.70 8.76 6.58
N ILE A 305 -9.48 9.39 7.46
CA ILE A 305 -9.06 10.59 8.18
C ILE A 305 -8.12 10.19 9.32
N ASP A 306 -6.93 10.77 9.36
CA ASP A 306 -5.91 10.49 10.38
C ASP A 306 -6.41 10.83 11.78
N CYS A 307 -6.07 10.00 12.78
CA CYS A 307 -6.52 10.16 14.16
C CYS A 307 -6.20 11.55 14.73
N THR A 308 -5.02 12.10 14.40
CA THR A 308 -4.52 13.39 14.90
C THR A 308 -5.30 14.59 14.38
N ARG A 309 -6.13 14.42 13.34
CA ARG A 309 -7.05 15.46 12.86
C ARG A 309 -8.22 15.67 13.80
N CYS A 310 -8.53 14.67 14.63
CA CYS A 310 -9.60 14.73 15.61
C CYS A 310 -9.05 14.72 17.04
N HIS A 311 -8.09 13.84 17.34
CA HIS A 311 -7.54 13.62 18.67
C HIS A 311 -6.36 14.53 18.99
N THR A 312 -6.31 15.01 20.23
CA THR A 312 -5.16 15.71 20.81
C THR A 312 -3.99 14.75 20.98
N GLU A 313 -2.78 15.31 21.00
CA GLU A 313 -1.58 14.50 21.12
C GLU A 313 -1.51 13.80 22.48
N ILE A 314 -1.14 12.53 22.47
CA ILE A 314 -0.68 11.79 23.65
C ILE A 314 0.81 11.52 23.44
N LYS A 315 1.63 11.90 24.41
CA LYS A 315 3.06 11.59 24.43
C LYS A 315 3.30 10.45 25.40
N HIS A 316 4.06 9.46 24.94
CA HIS A 316 4.53 8.38 25.78
C HIS A 316 6.05 8.28 25.72
N ARG A 317 6.69 8.39 26.88
CA ARG A 317 8.16 8.35 27.00
C ARG A 317 8.57 7.91 28.40
N LEU A 318 9.70 7.22 28.48
CA LEU A 318 10.38 7.02 29.75
C LEU A 318 10.98 8.37 30.21
N PRO A 319 10.72 8.79 31.46
CA PRO A 319 11.45 9.90 32.07
C PRO A 319 12.95 9.60 32.07
N PRO A 320 13.81 10.63 32.06
CA PRO A 320 15.24 10.41 32.27
C PRO A 320 15.48 9.69 33.61
N PRO A 321 16.55 8.88 33.72
CA PRO A 321 16.86 8.15 34.93
C PRO A 321 16.86 9.08 36.15
N ILE A 322 16.33 8.59 37.28
CA ILE A 322 16.31 9.32 38.54
C ILE A 322 17.74 9.80 38.86
N GLY A 323 17.96 11.12 38.88
CA GLY A 323 19.27 11.75 39.14
C GLY A 323 20.03 12.27 37.90
N ALA A 324 19.52 12.08 36.67
CA ALA A 324 20.06 12.75 35.49
C ALA A 324 19.41 14.14 35.32
N PRO A 325 20.17 15.23 35.11
CA PRO A 325 19.59 16.55 34.90
C PRO A 325 18.70 16.52 33.64
N THR A 326 17.44 16.91 33.80
CA THR A 326 16.54 17.16 32.68
C THR A 326 17.11 18.32 31.88
N ALA A 327 17.55 18.08 30.64
CA ALA A 327 18.01 19.13 29.75
C ALA A 327 16.83 20.02 29.32
N SER A 328 16.44 20.95 30.18
CA SER A 328 15.63 22.12 29.86
C SER A 328 16.59 23.28 29.63
N GLY A 329 17.18 23.35 28.43
CA GLY A 329 18.04 24.45 27.99
C GLY A 329 18.54 24.21 26.56
N PRO A 330 18.70 25.26 25.73
CA PRO A 330 19.02 25.11 24.32
C PRO A 330 20.37 24.40 24.13
N SER A 331 20.39 23.33 23.33
CA SER A 331 21.57 22.52 23.04
C SER A 331 22.73 23.38 22.54
N ARG A 332 23.79 23.48 23.35
CA ARG A 332 25.14 23.62 22.82
C ARG A 332 25.68 22.23 22.53
N ALA A 333 25.88 21.94 21.25
CA ALA A 333 26.53 20.72 20.79
C ALA A 333 27.95 20.64 21.37
N LEU A 334 28.23 19.61 22.16
CA LEU A 334 29.57 19.22 22.55
C LEU A 334 30.06 18.16 21.56
N THR A 335 30.85 18.61 20.60
CA THR A 335 31.61 17.76 19.68
C THR A 335 32.73 17.08 20.48
N ALA A 336 32.55 15.81 20.85
CA ALA A 336 33.64 14.99 21.36
C ALA A 336 34.35 14.31 20.19
N ILE A 337 35.49 14.88 19.78
CA ILE A 337 36.44 14.25 18.85
C ILE A 337 37.14 13.11 19.60
N ALA A 338 36.84 11.87 19.24
CA ALA A 338 37.61 10.71 19.68
C ALA A 338 38.86 10.57 18.80
N ALA A 339 40.02 10.93 19.32
CA ALA A 339 41.31 10.66 18.70
C ALA A 339 41.72 9.21 18.97
N PHE A 340 41.65 8.36 17.94
CA PHE A 340 42.23 7.01 17.96
C PHE A 340 43.73 7.12 17.67
N ARG A 341 44.57 6.89 18.68
CA ARG A 341 46.03 6.77 18.52
C ARG A 341 46.37 5.31 18.23
N VAL A 342 46.76 5.01 16.99
CA VAL A 342 47.38 3.74 16.63
C VAL A 342 48.82 3.76 17.13
N VAL A 343 49.15 2.88 18.08
CA VAL A 343 50.54 2.59 18.46
C VAL A 343 50.98 1.39 17.63
N SER A 344 51.89 1.65 16.69
CA SER A 344 52.71 0.63 16.01
C SER A 344 53.86 0.25 16.93
N GLY A 345 54.05 -1.06 17.17
CA GLY A 345 55.16 -1.57 17.97
C GLY A 345 55.55 -2.99 17.56
N ARG A 346 56.59 -3.05 16.71
CA ARG A 346 57.52 -4.14 16.37
C ARG A 346 56.99 -5.40 15.70
#